data_AF-G0AGJ1-F1
#
_entry.id   AF-G0AGJ1-F1
#
_cell.length_a   1.000
_cell.length_b   1.000
_cell.length_c   1.000
_cell.angle_alpha   90.00
_cell.angle_beta   90.00
_cell.angle_gamma   90.00
#
_symmetry.space_group_name_H-M   'P 1'
#
loop_
_entity.id
_entity.type
_entity.pdbx_description
1 polymer ?
#
loop_
_entity_poly.entity_id
_entity_poly.type
_entity_poly.pdbx_seq_one_letter_code
_entity_poly.pdbx_strand_id
1 'polypeptide(L)'
;MIGCTWRSLMCRWNKRNVLFSLIWRFTKTSPEPDSQDSVWCDCTGHAATQFFAEGVAMSHPVFLNDCRQPAMPSGERNEWRTFWDDPGIELEAKNGPPLLWWCIYGEADLKFARMIDDFDVDDAEGERAAFQADTEHPEALYPYFVTGKKQALERLALRKEKVVAAIGEQYRSIYEAFEQLVATHFEGFLLLRTAGLPDISDGEQWMRASAESMDRLDNNLPPEPGGHFAGMAADFLRWKNGGNPVWMLGGSGPPDIWPGAALSATFPEKGRRTRLAAGDADPGQPQATTRDRSGQRKPSKAEEWLTPLFVGLVTAYVYFSSRSIFLAVLAFAGTTALAVWLSLKWRNRGGSDKDSP
;
A
#
# COMPACT_ATOMS: atom_id res chain seq x y z
N MET A 1 22.87 19.82 -17.88
CA MET A 1 21.75 20.76 -17.60
C MET A 1 20.40 20.21 -18.11
N ILE A 2 20.09 18.92 -17.88
CA ILE A 2 18.81 18.24 -18.27
C ILE A 2 18.39 17.25 -17.13
N GLY A 3 18.89 17.43 -15.90
CA GLY A 3 18.67 16.48 -14.79
C GLY A 3 17.51 16.82 -13.85
N CYS A 4 16.86 17.98 -13.98
CA CYS A 4 15.93 18.50 -12.96
C CYS A 4 14.44 18.20 -13.21
N THR A 5 14.05 17.63 -14.36
CA THR A 5 12.62 17.52 -14.73
C THR A 5 11.95 16.19 -14.36
N TRP A 6 12.71 15.16 -13.96
CA TRP A 6 12.15 13.86 -13.58
C TRP A 6 11.81 13.72 -12.08
N ARG A 7 12.57 14.37 -11.17
CA ARG A 7 12.25 14.38 -9.71
C ARG A 7 10.92 15.09 -9.40
N SER A 8 10.51 16.05 -10.23
CA SER A 8 9.24 16.78 -10.03
C SER A 8 7.98 15.97 -10.42
N LEU A 9 8.13 14.89 -11.20
CA LEU A 9 6.98 14.07 -11.64
C LEU A 9 6.58 12.98 -10.63
N MET A 10 7.52 12.46 -9.83
CA MET A 10 7.18 11.50 -8.76
C MET A 10 6.43 12.16 -7.60
N CYS A 11 6.82 13.38 -7.20
CA CYS A 11 6.02 14.19 -6.26
C CYS A 11 4.62 14.48 -6.81
N ARG A 12 4.42 14.57 -8.12
CA ARG A 12 3.12 14.86 -8.73
C ARG A 12 2.16 13.67 -8.78
N TRP A 13 2.65 12.44 -8.68
CA TRP A 13 1.83 11.24 -8.80
C TRP A 13 1.18 10.82 -7.46
N ASN A 14 1.83 11.13 -6.33
CA ASN A 14 1.22 11.00 -5.00
C ASN A 14 0.12 12.07 -4.74
N LYS A 15 0.20 13.21 -5.45
CA LYS A 15 -0.65 14.40 -5.27
C LYS A 15 -2.09 14.30 -5.83
N ARG A 16 -2.45 13.27 -6.61
CA ARG A 16 -3.81 13.14 -7.17
C ARG A 16 -4.79 12.32 -6.32
N ASN A 17 -4.31 11.49 -5.40
CA ASN A 17 -5.19 10.67 -4.56
C ASN A 17 -5.67 11.42 -3.31
N VAL A 18 -4.89 12.36 -2.78
CA VAL A 18 -5.29 13.22 -1.65
C VAL A 18 -6.48 14.11 -2.01
N LEU A 19 -6.53 14.59 -3.27
CA LEU A 19 -7.60 15.49 -3.74
C LEU A 19 -8.96 14.78 -3.97
N PHE A 20 -8.96 13.45 -4.17
CA PHE A 20 -10.19 12.70 -4.44
C PHE A 20 -10.96 12.31 -3.17
N SER A 21 -10.28 12.19 -2.02
CA SER A 21 -10.91 11.84 -0.74
C SER A 21 -11.74 13.00 -0.16
N LEU A 22 -11.29 14.24 -0.35
CA LEU A 22 -11.94 15.45 0.18
C LEU A 22 -13.29 15.81 -0.49
N ILE A 23 -13.55 15.31 -1.70
CA ILE A 23 -14.79 15.63 -2.44
C ILE A 23 -15.99 14.79 -1.95
N TRP A 24 -15.78 13.67 -1.24
CA TRP A 24 -16.87 12.79 -0.81
C TRP A 24 -17.59 13.22 0.49
N ARG A 25 -17.08 14.22 1.21
CA ARG A 25 -17.62 14.62 2.53
C ARG A 25 -18.77 15.63 2.52
N PHE A 26 -19.31 16.01 1.35
CA PHE A 26 -20.27 17.12 1.23
C PHE A 26 -21.78 16.76 1.21
N THR A 27 -22.18 15.52 1.47
CA THR A 27 -23.61 15.17 1.53
C THR A 27 -23.97 14.29 2.72
N LYS A 28 -24.01 14.86 3.92
CA LYS A 28 -24.93 14.39 4.98
C LYS A 28 -25.08 15.44 6.09
N THR A 29 -26.10 16.27 5.97
CA THR A 29 -26.66 17.08 7.06
C THR A 29 -27.61 16.21 7.90
N SER A 30 -27.44 16.26 9.22
CA SER A 30 -28.29 15.68 10.27
C SER A 30 -29.66 16.41 10.39
N PRO A 31 -30.68 15.93 11.13
CA PRO A 31 -30.67 15.98 12.62
C PRO A 31 -31.34 14.79 13.39
N GLU A 32 -30.97 14.71 14.68
CA GLU A 32 -31.44 13.94 15.87
C GLU A 32 -32.91 14.22 16.33
N PRO A 33 -33.43 13.74 17.50
CA PRO A 33 -33.22 12.50 18.31
C PRO A 33 -34.54 11.84 18.83
N ASP A 34 -34.51 10.64 19.45
CA ASP A 34 -35.24 10.33 20.71
C ASP A 34 -35.09 8.87 21.24
N SER A 35 -34.94 8.77 22.58
CA SER A 35 -35.58 7.83 23.52
C SER A 35 -35.28 6.30 23.56
N GLN A 36 -34.61 5.89 24.67
CA GLN A 36 -34.84 4.74 25.59
C GLN A 36 -35.26 3.35 25.05
N ASP A 37 -34.41 2.32 25.24
CA ASP A 37 -34.49 1.33 26.34
C ASP A 37 -33.67 0.04 26.04
N SER A 38 -32.96 -0.43 27.08
CA SER A 38 -32.41 -1.76 27.36
C SER A 38 -32.17 -2.79 26.24
N VAL A 39 -30.97 -3.38 26.21
CA VAL A 39 -30.71 -4.81 26.52
C VAL A 39 -29.20 -5.05 26.45
N TRP A 40 -28.65 -5.59 27.54
CA TRP A 40 -27.32 -6.17 27.58
C TRP A 40 -27.25 -7.37 26.64
N CYS A 41 -26.51 -7.24 25.54
CA CYS A 41 -26.01 -8.38 24.78
C CYS A 41 -24.50 -8.31 24.72
N ASP A 42 -23.91 -9.29 25.40
CA ASP A 42 -22.53 -9.71 25.34
C ASP A 42 -22.13 -10.00 23.88
N CYS A 43 -21.20 -9.22 23.33
CA CYS A 43 -20.55 -9.48 22.04
C CYS A 43 -19.04 -9.26 22.20
N THR A 44 -18.44 -10.05 23.09
CA THR A 44 -17.01 -10.32 23.04
C THR A 44 -16.72 -11.29 21.89
N GLY A 45 -15.84 -10.86 20.99
CA GLY A 45 -15.31 -11.66 19.88
C GLY A 45 -16.19 -11.60 18.64
N HIS A 46 -15.71 -10.92 17.59
CA HIS A 46 -15.94 -11.16 16.14
C HIS A 46 -15.40 -10.02 15.23
N ALA A 47 -14.76 -8.99 15.78
CA ALA A 47 -14.30 -7.84 14.98
C ALA A 47 -12.88 -7.93 14.38
N ALA A 48 -12.12 -9.02 14.59
CA ALA A 48 -10.70 -9.07 14.22
C ALA A 48 -10.35 -9.80 12.90
N THR A 49 -11.32 -10.29 12.14
CA THR A 49 -11.02 -11.26 11.05
C THR A 49 -11.66 -10.95 9.69
N GLN A 50 -11.82 -9.66 9.37
CA GLN A 50 -12.30 -9.21 8.04
C GLN A 50 -11.35 -8.16 7.45
N PHE A 51 -10.15 -8.54 6.99
CA PHE A 51 -9.31 -7.60 6.24
C PHE A 51 -8.72 -8.11 4.92
N PHE A 52 -9.08 -9.31 4.46
CA PHE A 52 -8.69 -9.76 3.11
C PHE A 52 -9.84 -10.08 2.15
N ALA A 53 -11.11 -9.82 2.51
CA ALA A 53 -12.25 -10.26 1.70
C ALA A 53 -13.29 -9.20 1.29
N GLU A 54 -13.21 -7.94 1.74
CA GLU A 54 -14.14 -6.90 1.27
C GLU A 54 -13.39 -5.70 0.71
N GLY A 55 -13.70 -5.39 -0.55
CA GLY A 55 -13.05 -4.36 -1.35
C GLY A 55 -13.34 -2.94 -0.86
N VAL A 56 -12.64 -2.53 0.20
CA VAL A 56 -12.23 -1.13 0.38
C VAL A 56 -10.85 -1.01 -0.24
N ALA A 57 -10.83 -0.75 -1.54
CA ALA A 57 -9.61 -0.44 -2.26
C ALA A 57 -9.11 0.92 -1.77
N MET A 58 -8.02 0.90 -0.99
CA MET A 58 -6.84 1.78 -1.03
C MET A 58 -6.05 1.61 0.29
N SER A 59 -5.46 0.43 0.50
CA SER A 59 -4.42 0.31 1.52
C SER A 59 -3.21 1.12 1.06
N HIS A 60 -2.84 2.12 1.85
CA HIS A 60 -1.67 2.95 1.58
C HIS A 60 -0.41 2.08 1.65
N PRO A 61 0.57 2.27 0.73
CA PRO A 61 1.82 1.55 0.83
C PRO A 61 2.53 1.90 2.15
N VAL A 62 3.20 0.91 2.72
CA VAL A 62 4.08 1.08 3.87
C VAL A 62 5.51 0.79 3.44
N PHE A 63 6.45 1.48 4.07
CA PHE A 63 7.86 1.41 3.73
C PHE A 63 8.68 1.03 4.96
N LEU A 64 9.61 0.09 4.79
CA LEU A 64 10.63 -0.23 5.77
C LEU A 64 11.96 0.35 5.27
N ASN A 65 12.41 1.42 5.90
CA ASN A 65 13.59 2.17 5.51
C ASN A 65 14.76 1.91 6.47
N ASP A 66 15.96 1.84 5.93
CA ASP A 66 17.17 2.14 6.72
C ASP A 66 17.19 3.63 7.07
N CYS A 67 17.52 3.93 8.32
CA CYS A 67 17.58 5.29 8.83
C CYS A 67 18.80 5.46 9.74
N ARG A 68 19.48 6.60 9.65
CA ARG A 68 20.61 6.95 10.53
C ARG A 68 20.18 7.42 11.92
N GLN A 69 18.94 7.89 12.03
CA GLN A 69 18.42 8.50 13.23
C GLN A 69 17.40 7.57 13.91
N PRO A 70 17.29 7.62 15.25
CA PRO A 70 16.32 6.83 16.03
C PRO A 70 14.89 7.39 15.95
N ALA A 71 14.55 8.13 14.90
CA ALA A 71 13.28 8.83 14.76
C ALA A 71 12.93 9.03 13.28
N MET A 72 11.66 9.33 13.04
CA MET A 72 11.15 9.81 11.76
C MET A 72 11.83 11.16 11.43
N PRO A 73 12.32 11.39 10.19
CA PRO A 73 12.90 12.68 9.80
C PRO A 73 11.94 13.84 10.06
N SER A 74 12.45 14.95 10.58
CA SER A 74 11.66 16.14 10.86
C SER A 74 11.82 17.21 9.79
N GLY A 75 10.70 17.57 9.18
CA GLY A 75 10.61 18.67 8.23
C GLY A 75 10.96 20.03 8.83
N GLU A 76 10.61 20.28 10.10
CA GLU A 76 11.05 21.50 10.81
C GLU A 76 12.59 21.62 10.87
N ARG A 77 13.30 20.49 10.87
CA ARG A 77 14.77 20.43 10.89
C ARG A 77 15.41 20.22 9.51
N ASN A 78 14.62 20.26 8.43
CA ASN A 78 15.08 20.00 7.05
C ASN A 78 15.80 18.63 6.90
N GLU A 79 15.31 17.61 7.61
CA GLU A 79 15.96 16.29 7.65
C GLU A 79 15.56 15.39 6.48
N TRP A 80 14.47 15.66 5.76
CA TRP A 80 14.01 14.78 4.69
C TRP A 80 14.97 14.74 3.51
N ARG A 81 15.51 15.90 3.08
CA ARG A 81 16.52 15.91 2.03
C ARG A 81 17.69 14.98 2.37
N THR A 82 18.21 15.10 3.59
CA THR A 82 19.34 14.27 4.04
C THR A 82 18.96 12.79 4.09
N PHE A 83 17.76 12.47 4.58
CA PHE A 83 17.25 11.11 4.61
C PHE A 83 17.16 10.48 3.21
N TRP A 84 16.71 11.22 2.20
CA TRP A 84 16.58 10.72 0.82
C TRP A 84 17.89 10.71 0.03
N ASP A 85 18.88 11.52 0.43
CA ASP A 85 20.19 11.52 -0.19
C ASP A 85 21.11 10.40 0.36
N ASP A 86 20.73 9.73 1.46
CA ASP A 86 21.42 8.55 1.98
C ASP A 86 21.13 7.32 1.10
N PRO A 87 22.15 6.54 0.66
CA PRO A 87 21.98 5.35 -0.17
C PRO A 87 21.38 4.12 0.56
N GLY A 88 20.56 4.33 1.60
CA GLY A 88 19.93 3.27 2.38
C GLY A 88 19.00 2.37 1.57
N ILE A 89 18.62 1.23 2.16
CA ILE A 89 17.63 0.33 1.58
C ILE A 89 16.20 0.72 1.98
N GLU A 90 15.27 0.53 1.05
CA GLU A 90 13.83 0.64 1.28
C GLU A 90 13.13 -0.64 0.81
N LEU A 91 12.28 -1.20 1.66
CA LEU A 91 11.30 -2.21 1.26
C LEU A 91 9.90 -1.57 1.24
N GLU A 92 9.04 -2.01 0.33
CA GLU A 92 7.66 -1.57 0.16
C GLU A 92 6.69 -2.74 0.34
N ALA A 93 5.53 -2.47 0.96
CA ALA A 93 4.39 -3.39 0.96
C ALA A 93 3.07 -2.63 0.74
N LYS A 94 2.18 -3.19 -0.08
CA LYS A 94 0.96 -2.51 -0.53
C LYS A 94 -0.24 -2.63 0.40
N ASN A 95 -0.26 -3.64 1.26
CA ASN A 95 -1.43 -4.01 2.08
C ASN A 95 -1.09 -4.03 3.57
N GLY A 96 -0.25 -3.08 4.01
CA GLY A 96 0.27 -3.03 5.37
C GLY A 96 1.56 -3.84 5.59
N PRO A 97 2.14 -3.79 6.79
CA PRO A 97 3.44 -4.38 7.07
C PRO A 97 3.35 -5.92 7.05
N PRO A 98 4.20 -6.60 6.26
CA PRO A 98 4.31 -8.06 6.26
C PRO A 98 4.74 -8.63 7.62
N LEU A 99 4.44 -9.92 7.84
CA LEU A 99 4.74 -10.61 9.09
C LEU A 99 6.21 -10.47 9.54
N LEU A 100 7.17 -10.55 8.63
CA LEU A 100 8.59 -10.46 8.99
C LEU A 100 8.98 -9.05 9.44
N TRP A 101 8.27 -8.01 8.98
CA TRP A 101 8.49 -6.64 9.46
C TRP A 101 7.96 -6.48 10.89
N TRP A 102 6.85 -7.11 11.24
CA TRP A 102 6.40 -7.13 12.64
C TRP A 102 7.38 -7.88 13.56
N CYS A 103 8.14 -8.84 13.03
CA CYS A 103 9.12 -9.59 13.82
C CYS A 103 10.28 -8.75 14.35
N ILE A 104 10.57 -7.57 13.80
CA ILE A 104 11.64 -6.68 14.30
C ILE A 104 11.16 -5.68 15.36
N TYR A 105 9.86 -5.45 15.48
CA TYR A 105 9.28 -4.45 16.39
C TYR A 105 8.61 -5.05 17.62
N GLY A 106 8.57 -4.27 18.69
CA GLY A 106 7.73 -4.48 19.88
C GLY A 106 6.99 -3.19 20.22
N GLU A 107 6.15 -3.24 21.25
CA GLU A 107 5.31 -2.09 21.63
C GLU A 107 6.16 -0.84 21.94
N ALA A 108 7.32 -1.04 22.59
CA ALA A 108 8.22 0.05 22.98
C ALA A 108 8.83 0.84 21.80
N ASP A 109 8.80 0.28 20.60
CA ASP A 109 9.31 0.93 19.37
C ASP A 109 8.26 1.85 18.72
N LEU A 110 7.02 1.85 19.22
CA LEU A 110 5.98 2.77 18.77
C LEU A 110 6.37 4.20 19.17
N LYS A 111 6.38 5.09 18.18
CA LYS A 111 6.68 6.52 18.34
C LYS A 111 5.65 7.34 17.56
N PHE A 112 5.72 8.66 17.74
CA PHE A 112 4.80 9.60 17.12
C PHE A 112 5.57 10.72 16.43
N ALA A 113 5.14 11.08 15.23
CA ALA A 113 5.66 12.22 14.48
C ALA A 113 4.50 13.17 14.17
N ARG A 114 4.80 14.46 13.99
CA ARG A 114 3.78 15.42 13.59
C ARG A 114 3.57 15.35 12.08
N MET A 115 2.34 15.45 11.62
CA MET A 115 2.04 15.47 10.18
C MET A 115 2.74 16.61 9.45
N ILE A 116 2.82 17.78 10.08
CA ILE A 116 3.52 18.93 9.51
C ILE A 116 5.02 18.67 9.30
N ASP A 117 5.61 17.73 10.04
CA ASP A 117 7.02 17.36 9.89
C ASP A 117 7.27 16.48 8.67
N ASP A 118 6.27 16.11 7.87
CA ASP A 118 6.48 15.43 6.58
C ASP A 118 6.98 16.38 5.47
N PHE A 119 7.02 17.68 5.74
CA PHE A 119 7.42 18.73 4.79
C PHE A 119 8.60 19.52 5.32
N ASP A 120 9.73 19.50 4.60
CA ASP A 120 10.88 20.33 4.92
C ASP A 120 10.49 21.82 4.83
N VAL A 121 11.03 22.65 5.71
CA VAL A 121 10.82 24.11 5.67
C VAL A 121 11.34 24.70 4.35
N ASP A 122 12.40 24.10 3.80
CA ASP A 122 13.05 24.51 2.56
C ASP A 122 12.47 23.83 1.31
N ASP A 123 11.38 23.05 1.44
CA ASP A 123 10.69 22.47 0.28
C ASP A 123 10.17 23.57 -0.64
N ALA A 124 9.94 23.21 -1.91
CA ALA A 124 9.49 24.15 -2.94
C ALA A 124 8.33 25.01 -2.43
N GLU A 125 8.47 26.33 -2.65
CA GLU A 125 7.70 27.36 -1.97
C GLU A 125 6.20 27.08 -2.03
N GLY A 126 5.61 26.78 -0.87
CA GLY A 126 4.16 26.66 -0.68
C GLY A 126 3.63 25.27 -0.27
N GLU A 127 4.40 24.18 -0.29
CA GLU A 127 3.84 22.85 0.07
C GLU A 127 3.46 22.74 1.54
N ARG A 128 4.37 23.07 2.46
CA ARG A 128 4.11 23.11 3.90
C ARG A 128 2.99 24.10 4.24
N ALA A 129 3.02 25.29 3.64
CA ALA A 129 2.01 26.33 3.84
C ALA A 129 0.63 25.92 3.30
N ALA A 130 0.57 25.25 2.14
CA ALA A 130 -0.67 24.70 1.60
C ALA A 130 -1.23 23.61 2.50
N PHE A 131 -0.38 22.70 3.00
CA PHE A 131 -0.80 21.68 3.95
C PHE A 131 -1.37 22.28 5.23
N GLN A 132 -0.73 23.34 5.77
CA GLN A 132 -1.24 24.07 6.94
C GLN A 132 -2.58 24.77 6.69
N ALA A 133 -2.80 25.28 5.47
CA ALA A 133 -4.06 25.94 5.10
C ALA A 133 -5.20 24.93 4.89
N ASP A 134 -4.88 23.74 4.37
CA ASP A 134 -5.86 22.72 3.97
C ASP A 134 -6.19 21.70 5.09
N THR A 135 -5.42 21.69 6.18
CA THR A 135 -5.55 20.71 7.28
C THR A 135 -5.99 21.38 8.58
N GLU A 136 -7.03 20.84 9.22
CA GLU A 136 -7.55 21.37 10.50
C GLU A 136 -6.55 21.23 11.67
N HIS A 137 -5.78 20.15 11.67
CA HIS A 137 -4.80 19.83 12.70
C HIS A 137 -3.44 19.45 12.09
N PRO A 138 -2.67 20.40 11.54
CA PRO A 138 -1.38 20.10 10.91
C PRO A 138 -0.35 19.56 11.92
N GLU A 139 -0.46 19.94 13.19
CA GLU A 139 0.38 19.44 14.29
C GLU A 139 -0.09 18.08 14.84
N ALA A 140 -1.11 17.45 14.25
CA ALA A 140 -1.58 16.15 14.69
C ALA A 140 -0.44 15.13 14.62
N LEU A 141 -0.41 14.24 15.63
CA LEU A 141 0.58 13.18 15.73
C LEU A 141 0.11 11.95 14.98
N TYR A 142 1.02 11.23 14.34
CA TYR A 142 0.72 9.94 13.73
C TYR A 142 1.74 8.87 14.19
N PRO A 143 1.28 7.62 14.42
CA PRO A 143 2.13 6.54 14.87
C PRO A 143 3.08 6.05 13.77
N TYR A 144 4.31 5.71 14.17
CA TYR A 144 5.30 4.99 13.37
C TYR A 144 6.12 4.06 14.26
N PHE A 145 6.87 3.13 13.65
CA PHE A 145 7.81 2.29 14.39
C PHE A 145 9.25 2.60 14.01
N VAL A 146 10.13 2.64 15.00
CA VAL A 146 11.58 2.72 14.78
C VAL A 146 12.30 1.89 15.83
N THR A 147 13.22 1.05 15.38
CA THR A 147 14.03 0.22 16.27
C THR A 147 15.48 0.18 15.79
N GLY A 148 16.43 -0.07 16.69
CA GLY A 148 17.84 -0.20 16.32
C GLY A 148 18.13 -1.56 15.69
N LYS A 149 19.08 -1.61 14.74
CA LYS A 149 19.52 -2.85 14.07
C LYS A 149 19.83 -3.98 15.06
N LYS A 150 20.55 -3.66 16.14
CA LYS A 150 20.91 -4.65 17.17
C LYS A 150 19.66 -5.30 17.78
N GLN A 151 18.69 -4.49 18.18
CA GLN A 151 17.46 -4.95 18.81
C GLN A 151 16.56 -5.72 17.82
N ALA A 152 16.50 -5.26 16.56
CA ALA A 152 15.80 -5.98 15.50
C ALA A 152 16.37 -7.40 15.30
N LEU A 153 17.69 -7.54 15.25
CA LEU A 153 18.35 -8.84 15.10
C LEU A 153 18.15 -9.74 16.34
N GLU A 154 18.23 -9.19 17.54
CA GLU A 154 17.95 -9.92 18.78
C GLU A 154 16.52 -10.49 18.79
N ARG A 155 15.52 -9.70 18.37
CA ARG A 155 14.13 -10.15 18.24
C ARG A 155 13.94 -11.19 17.15
N LEU A 156 14.56 -11.01 15.99
CA LEU A 156 14.50 -12.01 14.91
C LEU A 156 15.04 -13.36 15.40
N ALA A 157 16.20 -13.36 16.05
CA ALA A 157 16.77 -14.58 16.62
C ALA A 157 15.84 -15.23 17.66
N LEU A 158 15.25 -14.43 18.56
CA LEU A 158 14.36 -14.90 19.63
C LEU A 158 13.02 -15.46 19.12
N ARG A 159 12.48 -14.88 18.04
CA ARG A 159 11.14 -15.19 17.52
C ARG A 159 11.16 -16.27 16.43
N LYS A 160 12.31 -16.53 15.81
CA LYS A 160 12.49 -17.43 14.66
C LYS A 160 11.72 -18.74 14.75
N GLU A 161 12.00 -19.57 15.76
CA GLU A 161 11.38 -20.90 15.83
C GLU A 161 9.86 -20.86 16.02
N LYS A 162 9.35 -19.84 16.72
CA LYS A 162 7.90 -19.65 16.93
C LYS A 162 7.21 -19.23 15.64
N VAL A 163 7.84 -18.33 14.89
CA VAL A 163 7.32 -17.85 13.60
C VAL A 163 7.37 -18.97 12.56
N VAL A 164 8.50 -19.68 12.46
CA VAL A 164 8.66 -20.81 11.53
C VAL A 164 7.67 -21.94 11.83
N ALA A 165 7.46 -22.28 13.11
CA ALA A 165 6.43 -23.25 13.48
C ALA A 165 5.01 -22.82 13.03
N ALA A 166 4.70 -21.52 13.06
CA ALA A 166 3.40 -20.99 12.67
C ALA A 166 3.20 -20.94 11.14
N ILE A 167 4.22 -20.57 10.37
CA ILE A 167 4.11 -20.45 8.90
C ILE A 167 4.49 -21.75 8.16
N GLY A 168 5.26 -22.63 8.78
CA GLY A 168 5.74 -23.90 8.26
C GLY A 168 7.23 -23.91 7.92
N GLU A 169 7.88 -25.05 8.19
CA GLU A 169 9.33 -25.28 8.06
C GLU A 169 9.86 -24.98 6.64
N GLN A 170 9.06 -25.22 5.60
CA GLN A 170 9.43 -24.92 4.21
C GLN A 170 9.71 -23.44 3.94
N TYR A 171 9.28 -22.52 4.81
CA TYR A 171 9.53 -21.08 4.66
C TYR A 171 10.68 -20.56 5.54
N ARG A 172 11.39 -21.44 6.26
CA ARG A 172 12.54 -21.06 7.10
C ARG A 172 13.57 -20.25 6.32
N SER A 173 13.88 -20.64 5.09
CA SER A 173 14.85 -19.93 4.25
C SER A 173 14.45 -18.49 3.92
N ILE A 174 13.14 -18.18 3.92
CA ILE A 174 12.64 -16.81 3.76
C ILE A 174 12.93 -15.99 5.03
N TYR A 175 12.68 -16.57 6.20
CA TYR A 175 12.97 -15.93 7.49
C TYR A 175 14.47 -15.64 7.64
N GLU A 176 15.31 -16.64 7.37
CA GLU A 176 16.77 -16.54 7.49
C GLU A 176 17.36 -15.53 6.51
N ALA A 177 16.84 -15.49 5.29
CA ALA A 177 17.26 -14.49 4.32
C ALA A 177 16.82 -13.07 4.71
N PHE A 178 15.65 -12.91 5.35
CA PHE A 178 15.22 -11.61 5.88
C PHE A 178 16.10 -11.18 7.07
N GLU A 179 16.45 -12.11 7.95
CA GLU A 179 17.43 -11.88 9.02
C GLU A 179 18.78 -11.42 8.45
N GLN A 180 19.27 -12.09 7.41
CA GLN A 180 20.50 -11.71 6.71
C GLN A 180 20.38 -10.34 6.01
N LEU A 181 19.22 -10.02 5.43
CA LEU A 181 18.93 -8.72 4.83
C LEU A 181 19.09 -7.61 5.87
N VAL A 182 18.45 -7.78 7.04
CA VAL A 182 18.58 -6.84 8.17
C VAL A 182 20.02 -6.72 8.65
N ALA A 183 20.73 -7.85 8.77
CA ALA A 183 22.11 -7.87 9.22
C ALA A 183 23.08 -7.18 8.25
N THR A 184 22.81 -7.23 6.95
CA THR A 184 23.75 -6.78 5.91
C THR A 184 23.46 -5.37 5.42
N HIS A 185 22.19 -5.03 5.20
CA HIS A 185 21.81 -3.84 4.43
C HIS A 185 21.22 -2.71 5.26
N PHE A 186 20.82 -2.97 6.50
CA PHE A 186 20.40 -1.92 7.44
C PHE A 186 21.60 -1.59 8.34
N GLU A 187 21.90 -0.31 8.54
CA GLU A 187 23.13 0.12 9.23
C GLU A 187 22.86 0.76 10.59
N GLY A 188 21.74 1.47 10.75
CA GLY A 188 21.42 2.17 12.00
C GLY A 188 20.11 1.69 12.60
N PHE A 189 19.02 2.28 12.13
CA PHE A 189 17.67 2.07 12.61
C PHE A 189 16.77 1.60 11.47
N LEU A 190 15.79 0.78 11.81
CA LEU A 190 14.77 0.29 10.90
C LEU A 190 13.50 1.09 11.15
N LEU A 191 13.14 1.95 10.21
CA LEU A 191 12.00 2.86 10.29
C LEU A 191 10.84 2.33 9.45
N LEU A 192 9.69 2.08 10.07
CA LEU A 192 8.45 1.79 9.37
C LEU A 192 7.69 3.09 9.13
N ARG A 193 7.59 3.52 7.87
CA ARG A 193 6.81 4.68 7.44
C ARG A 193 5.48 4.22 6.84
N THR A 194 4.40 4.90 7.20
CA THR A 194 3.08 4.72 6.60
C THR A 194 2.86 5.86 5.60
N ALA A 195 2.44 5.57 4.37
CA ALA A 195 2.20 6.60 3.36
C ALA A 195 0.83 7.28 3.56
N GLY A 196 0.66 7.96 4.69
CA GLY A 196 -0.61 8.56 5.11
C GLY A 196 -1.50 7.51 5.77
N LEU A 197 -1.67 7.64 7.08
CA LEU A 197 -2.63 6.82 7.81
C LEU A 197 -4.06 7.26 7.43
N PRO A 198 -4.95 6.34 7.02
CA PRO A 198 -6.31 6.68 6.59
C PRO A 198 -7.17 7.22 7.75
N ASP A 199 -6.78 6.96 9.00
CA ASP A 199 -7.25 7.64 10.20
C ASP A 199 -6.18 7.48 11.30
N ILE A 200 -5.80 8.58 11.95
CA ILE A 200 -4.78 8.60 13.01
C ILE A 200 -5.27 7.84 14.25
N SER A 201 -6.55 8.01 14.61
CA SER A 201 -7.09 7.46 15.85
C SER A 201 -7.25 5.94 15.81
N ASP A 202 -7.58 5.39 14.64
CA ASP A 202 -7.71 3.93 14.46
C ASP A 202 -6.36 3.26 14.20
N GLY A 203 -5.40 4.00 13.61
CA GLY A 203 -4.08 3.50 13.28
C GLY A 203 -3.23 3.14 14.50
N GLU A 204 -3.26 3.96 15.56
CA GLU A 204 -2.42 3.72 16.76
C GLU A 204 -2.80 2.43 17.48
N GLN A 205 -4.09 2.25 17.78
CA GLN A 205 -4.53 1.07 18.54
C GLN A 205 -4.20 -0.22 17.78
N TRP A 206 -4.42 -0.24 16.47
CA TRP A 206 -4.07 -1.37 15.63
C TRP A 206 -2.55 -1.63 15.62
N MET A 207 -1.73 -0.60 15.45
CA MET A 207 -0.26 -0.73 15.46
C MET A 207 0.25 -1.21 16.82
N ARG A 208 -0.27 -0.67 17.92
CA ARG A 208 0.08 -1.05 19.29
C ARG A 208 -0.28 -2.51 19.56
N ALA A 209 -1.53 -2.92 19.32
CA ALA A 209 -1.98 -4.30 19.52
C ALA A 209 -1.21 -5.29 18.64
N SER A 210 -0.83 -4.88 17.43
CA SER A 210 0.01 -5.68 16.53
C SER A 210 1.40 -5.93 17.12
N ALA A 211 2.02 -4.89 17.67
CA ALA A 211 3.34 -4.99 18.30
C ALA A 211 3.31 -5.73 19.65
N GLU A 212 2.30 -5.51 20.48
CA GLU A 212 2.05 -6.27 21.72
C GLU A 212 1.91 -7.77 21.42
N SER A 213 1.19 -8.11 20.34
CA SER A 213 1.07 -9.51 19.90
C SER A 213 2.42 -10.14 19.56
N MET A 214 3.43 -9.35 19.15
CA MET A 214 4.79 -9.83 18.90
C MET A 214 5.60 -9.94 20.19
N ASP A 215 5.45 -9.02 21.14
CA ASP A 215 6.13 -9.08 22.44
C ASP A 215 5.72 -10.30 23.28
N ARG A 216 4.52 -10.83 23.06
CA ARG A 216 4.10 -12.12 23.64
C ARG A 216 5.02 -13.27 23.22
N LEU A 217 5.51 -13.25 21.98
CA LEU A 217 6.46 -14.26 21.48
C LEU A 217 7.79 -14.19 22.22
N ASP A 218 8.22 -12.99 22.62
CA ASP A 218 9.47 -12.80 23.37
C ASP A 218 9.37 -13.42 24.77
N ASN A 219 8.19 -13.32 25.38
CA ASN A 219 7.91 -13.83 26.72
C ASN A 219 7.51 -15.33 26.75
N ASN A 220 7.63 -16.04 25.63
CA ASN A 220 7.16 -17.43 25.46
C ASN A 220 5.68 -17.64 25.86
N LEU A 221 4.88 -16.59 25.76
CA LEU A 221 3.44 -16.69 25.96
C LEU A 221 2.80 -17.26 24.70
N PRO A 222 1.76 -18.10 24.84
CA PRO A 222 1.04 -18.58 23.67
C PRO A 222 0.43 -17.39 22.90
N PRO A 223 0.40 -17.45 21.56
CA PRO A 223 -0.36 -16.50 20.75
C PRO A 223 -1.82 -16.46 21.23
N GLU A 224 -2.37 -15.26 21.36
CA GLU A 224 -3.79 -15.14 21.68
C GLU A 224 -4.63 -15.63 20.50
N PRO A 225 -5.68 -16.45 20.73
CA PRO A 225 -6.63 -16.80 19.69
C PRO A 225 -7.25 -15.53 19.09
N GLY A 226 -7.08 -15.34 17.78
CA GLY A 226 -7.51 -14.11 17.09
C GLY A 226 -6.59 -12.90 17.28
N GLY A 227 -5.45 -13.06 17.98
CA GLY A 227 -4.41 -12.04 18.07
C GLY A 227 -3.71 -11.81 16.73
N HIS A 228 -3.06 -10.65 16.59
CA HIS A 228 -2.55 -10.19 15.30
C HIS A 228 -1.52 -11.14 14.67
N PHE A 229 -0.57 -11.67 15.45
CA PHE A 229 0.41 -12.65 14.96
C PHE A 229 -0.26 -13.92 14.41
N ALA A 230 -1.20 -14.49 15.16
CA ALA A 230 -1.91 -15.70 14.76
C ALA A 230 -2.75 -15.45 13.50
N GLY A 231 -3.39 -14.29 13.41
CA GLY A 231 -4.13 -13.85 12.23
C GLY A 231 -3.24 -13.75 10.98
N MET A 232 -2.11 -13.04 11.08
CA MET A 232 -1.16 -12.90 9.97
C MET A 232 -0.60 -14.24 9.48
N ALA A 233 -0.23 -15.14 10.40
CA ALA A 233 0.26 -16.47 10.04
C ALA A 233 -0.83 -17.31 9.34
N ALA A 234 -2.06 -17.27 9.84
CA ALA A 234 -3.21 -17.95 9.24
C ALA A 234 -3.55 -17.38 7.85
N ASP A 235 -3.55 -16.06 7.71
CA ASP A 235 -3.80 -15.39 6.43
C ASP A 235 -2.71 -15.71 5.41
N PHE A 236 -1.44 -15.71 5.81
CA PHE A 236 -0.35 -16.17 4.94
C PHE A 236 -0.60 -17.62 4.47
N LEU A 237 -0.92 -18.53 5.38
CA LEU A 237 -1.18 -19.94 5.04
C LEU A 237 -2.39 -20.12 4.12
N ARG A 238 -3.41 -19.27 4.26
CA ARG A 238 -4.60 -19.22 3.40
C ARG A 238 -4.24 -18.78 1.98
N TRP A 239 -3.37 -17.77 1.86
CA TRP A 239 -3.08 -17.11 0.58
C TRP A 239 -1.74 -17.52 -0.07
N LYS A 240 -0.95 -18.41 0.55
CA LYS A 240 0.38 -18.85 0.08
C LYS A 240 0.46 -19.34 -1.37
N ASN A 241 -0.67 -19.76 -1.94
CA ASN A 241 -0.76 -20.23 -3.33
C ASN A 241 -1.15 -19.14 -4.33
N GLY A 242 -1.59 -17.96 -3.85
CA GLY A 242 -2.05 -16.85 -4.67
C GLY A 242 -0.97 -15.85 -5.06
N GLY A 243 0.23 -15.93 -4.48
CA GLY A 243 1.34 -15.01 -4.72
C GLY A 243 2.71 -15.62 -4.42
N ASN A 244 3.77 -14.81 -4.56
CA ASN A 244 5.12 -15.21 -4.17
C ASN A 244 5.27 -15.09 -2.63
N PRO A 245 5.56 -16.18 -1.90
CA PRO A 245 5.63 -16.16 -0.44
C PRO A 245 6.71 -15.23 0.10
N VAL A 246 7.80 -15.01 -0.65
CA VAL A 246 8.88 -14.10 -0.24
C VAL A 246 8.37 -12.66 -0.14
N TRP A 247 7.54 -12.26 -1.10
CA TRP A 247 6.96 -10.93 -1.18
C TRP A 247 5.83 -10.75 -0.17
N MET A 248 5.07 -11.82 0.09
CA MET A 248 4.01 -11.80 1.10
C MET A 248 4.55 -11.69 2.53
N LEU A 249 5.71 -12.31 2.80
CA LEU A 249 6.29 -12.34 4.14
C LEU A 249 7.25 -11.18 4.42
N GLY A 250 8.01 -10.71 3.43
CA GLY A 250 9.05 -9.69 3.61
C GLY A 250 8.90 -8.43 2.75
N GLY A 251 7.82 -8.30 1.97
CA GLY A 251 7.61 -7.16 1.09
C GLY A 251 8.48 -7.19 -0.17
N SER A 252 8.42 -6.12 -0.96
CA SER A 252 9.24 -5.92 -2.16
C SER A 252 10.42 -5.00 -1.86
N GLY A 253 11.59 -5.26 -2.43
CA GLY A 253 12.78 -4.43 -2.23
C GLY A 253 13.55 -4.17 -3.52
N PRO A 254 14.74 -3.54 -3.44
CA PRO A 254 15.57 -3.30 -4.59
C PRO A 254 15.96 -4.61 -5.27
N PRO A 255 15.96 -4.66 -6.62
CA PRO A 255 16.40 -5.84 -7.35
C PRO A 255 17.84 -6.18 -6.94
N ASP A 256 18.16 -7.47 -6.93
CA ASP A 256 19.46 -8.03 -6.54
C ASP A 256 19.81 -7.93 -5.03
N ILE A 257 19.06 -7.15 -4.24
CA ILE A 257 19.17 -7.13 -2.78
C ILE A 257 18.05 -7.96 -2.13
N TRP A 258 16.79 -7.71 -2.50
CA TRP A 258 15.65 -8.44 -1.96
C TRP A 258 14.53 -8.64 -3.01
N PRO A 259 14.12 -9.88 -3.29
CA PRO A 259 14.69 -11.14 -2.80
C PRO A 259 16.03 -11.48 -3.48
N GLY A 260 16.93 -12.13 -2.73
CA GLY A 260 18.19 -12.63 -3.30
C GLY A 260 17.98 -13.73 -4.35
N ALA A 261 19.02 -14.01 -5.15
CA ALA A 261 18.96 -14.98 -6.25
C ALA A 261 18.58 -16.40 -5.77
N ALA A 262 19.14 -16.86 -4.65
CA ALA A 262 18.85 -18.19 -4.10
C ALA A 262 17.37 -18.33 -3.65
N LEU A 263 16.82 -17.28 -3.03
CA LEU A 263 15.40 -17.22 -2.65
C LEU A 263 14.51 -17.23 -3.89
N SER A 264 14.86 -16.44 -4.90
CA SER A 264 14.10 -16.34 -6.14
C SER A 264 14.10 -17.67 -6.91
N ALA A 265 15.18 -18.43 -6.86
CA ALA A 265 15.26 -19.77 -7.44
C ALA A 265 14.41 -20.80 -6.66
N THR A 266 14.40 -20.69 -5.32
CA THR A 266 13.64 -21.60 -4.44
C THR A 266 12.13 -21.32 -4.49
N PHE A 267 11.74 -20.05 -4.57
CA PHE A 267 10.36 -19.59 -4.64
C PHE A 267 10.12 -18.81 -5.94
N PRO A 268 10.07 -19.52 -7.08
CA PRO A 268 9.87 -18.88 -8.37
C PRO A 268 8.51 -18.20 -8.43
N GLU A 269 8.44 -17.05 -9.09
CA GLU A 269 7.16 -16.39 -9.37
C GLU A 269 6.28 -17.32 -10.22
N LYS A 270 5.19 -17.81 -9.62
CA LYS A 270 4.15 -18.52 -10.34
C LYS A 270 3.40 -17.51 -11.21
N GLY A 271 3.79 -17.37 -12.48
CA GLY A 271 2.95 -16.71 -13.48
C GLY A 271 3.56 -15.60 -14.35
N ARG A 272 4.87 -15.59 -14.61
CA ARG A 272 5.39 -14.91 -15.81
C ARG A 272 5.80 -15.94 -16.85
N ARG A 273 4.86 -16.31 -17.71
CA ARG A 273 5.13 -17.08 -18.93
C ARG A 273 6.28 -16.40 -19.69
N THR A 274 7.32 -17.19 -19.93
CA THR A 274 8.40 -17.02 -20.88
C THR A 274 8.04 -16.05 -22.01
N ARG A 275 8.61 -14.85 -22.00
CA ARG A 275 8.72 -14.03 -23.21
C ARG A 275 10.19 -14.03 -23.63
N LEU A 276 10.46 -14.98 -24.53
CA LEU A 276 11.61 -15.05 -25.45
C LEU A 276 12.97 -15.31 -24.79
N ALA A 277 13.29 -16.59 -24.64
CA ALA A 277 14.61 -17.07 -25.02
C ALA A 277 14.55 -17.42 -26.52
N ALA A 278 15.57 -16.97 -27.26
CA ALA A 278 15.93 -17.23 -28.67
C ALA A 278 15.87 -15.98 -29.57
N GLY A 279 17.05 -15.52 -29.98
CA GLY A 279 17.25 -14.46 -30.96
C GLY A 279 18.65 -13.85 -30.85
N ASP A 280 19.61 -14.56 -31.46
CA ASP A 280 21.02 -14.28 -31.72
C ASP A 280 21.58 -12.85 -31.55
N ALA A 281 22.81 -12.80 -31.03
CA ALA A 281 23.68 -11.63 -31.00
C ALA A 281 24.29 -11.33 -32.37
N ASP A 282 24.34 -10.05 -32.74
CA ASP A 282 25.31 -9.47 -33.68
C ASP A 282 25.84 -8.14 -33.08
N PRO A 283 27.16 -7.88 -33.01
CA PRO A 283 27.71 -6.73 -32.33
C PRO A 283 28.04 -5.61 -33.32
N GLY A 284 27.29 -4.50 -33.27
CA GLY A 284 27.73 -3.25 -33.89
C GLY A 284 26.62 -2.31 -34.35
N GLN A 285 26.04 -1.53 -33.43
CA GLN A 285 25.56 -0.17 -33.71
C GLN A 285 25.19 0.58 -32.40
N PRO A 286 25.29 1.93 -32.35
CA PRO A 286 25.09 2.70 -31.12
C PRO A 286 23.62 2.73 -30.69
N GLN A 287 23.36 2.32 -29.45
CA GLN A 287 22.04 2.26 -28.84
C GLN A 287 21.44 3.66 -28.60
N ALA A 288 20.45 4.04 -29.41
CA ALA A 288 19.40 4.97 -28.99
C ALA A 288 18.34 4.17 -28.22
N THR A 289 18.35 4.27 -26.89
CA THR A 289 17.44 3.54 -26.01
C THR A 289 16.07 4.23 -25.92
N THR A 290 15.18 3.99 -26.89
CA THR A 290 13.73 4.04 -26.64
C THR A 290 13.30 2.67 -26.14
N ARG A 291 13.25 2.52 -24.81
CA ARG A 291 12.78 1.30 -24.14
C ARG A 291 11.27 1.38 -23.99
N ASP A 292 10.55 0.82 -24.96
CA ASP A 292 9.12 0.56 -24.86
C ASP A 292 8.86 -0.35 -23.64
N ARG A 293 8.21 0.22 -22.61
CA ARG A 293 7.63 -0.49 -21.48
C ARG A 293 6.13 -0.64 -21.73
N SER A 294 5.67 -1.87 -21.45
CA SER A 294 4.29 -2.36 -21.32
C SER A 294 3.50 -2.67 -22.60
N GLY A 295 3.32 -3.98 -22.82
CA GLY A 295 2.22 -4.54 -23.61
C GLY A 295 0.89 -4.40 -22.87
N GLN A 296 0.47 -3.17 -22.61
CA GLN A 296 -0.95 -2.83 -22.51
C GLN A 296 -1.33 -2.29 -23.88
N ARG A 297 -2.29 -2.94 -24.57
CA ARG A 297 -2.99 -2.29 -25.68
C ARG A 297 -3.55 -0.98 -25.10
N LYS A 298 -2.91 0.14 -25.43
CA LYS A 298 -3.48 1.46 -25.20
C LYS A 298 -4.82 1.46 -25.97
N PRO A 299 -5.98 1.57 -25.32
CA PRO A 299 -7.16 2.01 -26.06
C PRO A 299 -6.75 3.35 -26.68
N SER A 300 -7.00 3.49 -27.98
CA SER A 300 -6.64 4.73 -28.66
C SER A 300 -7.28 5.89 -27.89
N LYS A 301 -6.59 7.04 -27.76
CA LYS A 301 -7.16 8.21 -27.06
C LYS A 301 -8.58 8.56 -27.55
N ALA A 302 -8.97 8.14 -28.75
CA ALA A 302 -10.34 8.27 -29.24
C ALA A 302 -11.37 7.47 -28.41
N GLU A 303 -11.07 6.25 -27.96
CA GLU A 303 -12.02 5.40 -27.19
C GLU A 303 -12.33 5.97 -25.80
N GLU A 304 -11.38 6.62 -25.14
CA GLU A 304 -11.54 7.18 -23.80
C GLU A 304 -12.46 8.43 -23.79
N TRP A 305 -12.53 9.15 -24.91
CA TRP A 305 -13.36 10.36 -25.05
C TRP A 305 -14.74 10.10 -25.68
N LEU A 306 -14.93 9.00 -26.42
CA LEU A 306 -16.19 8.74 -27.12
C LEU A 306 -17.37 8.56 -26.18
N THR A 307 -17.20 7.84 -25.07
CA THR A 307 -18.26 7.60 -24.10
C THR A 307 -18.72 8.88 -23.39
N PRO A 308 -17.83 9.71 -22.79
CA PRO A 308 -18.26 10.95 -22.15
C PRO A 308 -18.81 11.98 -23.16
N LEU A 309 -18.29 12.04 -24.39
CA LEU A 309 -18.84 12.92 -25.44
C LEU A 309 -20.24 12.50 -25.85
N PHE A 310 -20.48 11.20 -26.03
CA PHE A 310 -21.80 10.69 -26.39
C PHE A 310 -22.84 10.97 -25.31
N VAL A 311 -22.50 10.71 -24.04
CA VAL A 311 -23.38 11.01 -22.90
C VAL A 311 -23.67 12.52 -22.83
N GLY A 312 -22.64 13.36 -22.95
CA GLY A 312 -22.79 14.82 -22.95
C GLY A 312 -23.66 15.34 -24.10
N LEU A 313 -23.49 14.82 -25.31
CA LEU A 313 -24.29 15.22 -26.48
C LEU A 313 -25.76 14.81 -26.35
N VAL A 314 -26.05 13.60 -25.85
CA VAL A 314 -27.44 13.16 -25.63
C VAL A 314 -28.12 14.02 -24.58
N THR A 315 -27.45 14.30 -23.47
CA THR A 315 -27.98 15.16 -22.40
C THR A 315 -28.23 16.60 -22.90
N ALA A 316 -27.27 17.18 -23.64
CA ALA A 316 -27.45 18.51 -24.21
C ALA A 316 -28.59 18.56 -25.24
N TYR A 317 -28.69 17.55 -26.11
CA TYR A 317 -29.77 17.46 -27.10
C TYR A 317 -31.16 17.40 -26.44
N VAL A 318 -31.32 16.55 -25.41
CA VAL A 318 -32.58 16.45 -24.67
C VAL A 318 -32.91 17.76 -23.95
N TYR A 319 -31.91 18.43 -23.38
CA TYR A 319 -32.10 19.74 -22.76
C TYR A 319 -32.54 20.81 -23.76
N PHE A 320 -31.87 20.93 -24.93
CA PHE A 320 -32.22 21.93 -25.93
C PHE A 320 -33.56 21.65 -26.62
N SER A 321 -33.92 20.38 -26.83
CA SER A 321 -35.18 20.01 -27.47
C SER A 321 -36.39 20.13 -26.54
N SER A 322 -36.24 19.84 -25.25
CA SER A 322 -37.36 19.83 -24.30
C SER A 322 -37.42 21.05 -23.38
N ARG A 323 -36.31 21.81 -23.27
CA ARG A 323 -36.07 22.86 -22.27
C ARG A 323 -36.31 22.42 -20.82
N SER A 324 -36.34 21.12 -20.55
CA SER A 324 -36.61 20.56 -19.24
C SER A 324 -35.35 20.00 -18.61
N ILE A 325 -34.96 20.58 -17.46
CA ILE A 325 -33.81 20.13 -16.66
C ILE A 325 -34.05 18.70 -16.17
N PHE A 326 -35.27 18.37 -15.77
CA PHE A 326 -35.62 17.05 -15.24
C PHE A 326 -35.42 15.93 -16.29
N LEU A 327 -35.83 16.17 -17.54
CA LEU A 327 -35.64 15.20 -18.62
C LEU A 327 -34.16 15.04 -19.01
N ALA A 328 -33.38 16.12 -18.94
CA ALA A 328 -31.94 16.06 -19.19
C ALA A 328 -31.20 15.22 -18.14
N VAL A 329 -31.59 15.35 -16.86
CA VAL A 329 -31.03 14.54 -15.76
C VAL A 329 -31.40 13.06 -15.93
N LEU A 330 -32.64 12.75 -16.29
CA LEU A 330 -33.05 11.36 -16.56
C LEU A 330 -32.32 10.76 -17.76
N ALA A 331 -32.11 11.54 -18.84
CA ALA A 331 -31.34 11.09 -19.99
C ALA A 331 -29.87 10.82 -19.64
N PHE A 332 -29.25 11.66 -18.81
CA PHE A 332 -27.89 11.44 -18.31
C PHE A 332 -27.78 10.17 -17.47
N ALA A 333 -28.69 9.96 -16.51
CA ALA A 333 -28.71 8.77 -15.68
C ALA A 333 -28.91 7.49 -16.52
N GLY A 334 -29.87 7.51 -17.45
CA GLY A 334 -30.17 6.38 -18.33
C GLY A 334 -29.01 6.00 -19.26
N THR A 335 -28.36 6.99 -19.88
CA THR A 335 -27.23 6.74 -20.79
C THR A 335 -25.98 6.25 -20.05
N THR A 336 -25.71 6.77 -18.85
CA THR A 336 -24.59 6.32 -18.02
C THR A 336 -24.80 4.89 -17.53
N ALA A 337 -26.01 4.55 -17.07
CA ALA A 337 -26.35 3.18 -16.66
C ALA A 337 -26.21 2.18 -17.82
N LEU A 338 -26.63 2.56 -19.03
CA LEU A 338 -26.49 1.74 -20.23
C LEU A 338 -25.00 1.52 -20.59
N ALA A 339 -24.16 2.55 -20.48
CA ALA A 339 -22.73 2.45 -20.77
C ALA A 339 -22.00 1.53 -19.76
N VAL A 340 -22.32 1.64 -18.48
CA VAL A 340 -21.79 0.75 -17.42
C VAL A 340 -22.25 -0.70 -17.67
N TRP A 341 -23.53 -0.90 -17.98
CA TRP A 341 -24.07 -2.23 -18.27
C TRP A 341 -23.41 -2.88 -19.50
N LEU A 342 -23.21 -2.14 -20.59
CA LEU A 342 -22.51 -2.63 -21.78
C LEU A 342 -21.05 -3.00 -21.47
N SER A 343 -20.37 -2.20 -20.65
CA SER A 343 -18.99 -2.46 -20.24
C SER A 343 -18.88 -3.74 -19.40
N LEU A 344 -19.81 -3.96 -18.47
CA LEU A 344 -19.89 -5.19 -17.68
C LEU A 344 -20.23 -6.41 -18.54
N LYS A 345 -21.14 -6.26 -19.51
CA LYS A 345 -21.55 -7.34 -20.42
C LYS A 345 -20.42 -7.77 -21.36
N TRP A 346 -19.61 -6.83 -21.84
CA TRP A 346 -18.43 -7.14 -22.66
C TRP A 346 -17.31 -7.79 -21.84
N ARG A 347 -17.12 -7.37 -20.58
CA ARG A 347 -16.16 -7.98 -19.67
C ARG A 347 -16.54 -9.43 -19.28
N ASN A 348 -17.83 -9.75 -19.20
CA ASN A 348 -18.30 -11.11 -18.93
C ASN A 348 -18.30 -12.04 -20.16
N ARG A 349 -18.25 -11.51 -21.39
CA ARG A 349 -18.15 -12.33 -22.61
C ARG A 349 -16.72 -12.75 -22.97
N GLY A 350 -15.70 -12.10 -22.43
CA GLY A 350 -14.28 -12.45 -22.67
C GLY A 350 -13.79 -13.75 -22.00
N GLY A 351 -14.67 -14.47 -21.30
CA GLY A 351 -14.36 -15.73 -20.61
C GLY A 351 -14.98 -16.99 -21.23
N SER A 352 -15.64 -16.90 -22.38
CA SER A 352 -16.44 -18.01 -22.95
C SER A 352 -16.21 -18.21 -24.45
N ASP A 353 -14.95 -18.33 -24.86
CA ASP A 353 -14.58 -18.94 -26.16
C ASP A 353 -13.38 -19.88 -25.97
N LYS A 354 -13.67 -21.00 -25.32
CA LYS A 354 -12.99 -22.27 -25.52
C LYS A 354 -14.05 -23.33 -25.36
N ASP A 355 -14.72 -23.65 -26.46
CA ASP A 355 -15.28 -24.97 -26.75
C ASP A 355 -15.98 -24.90 -28.10
N SER A 356 -15.35 -25.48 -29.13
CA SER A 356 -15.95 -26.25 -30.24
C SER A 356 -14.87 -26.56 -31.30
N PRO A 357 -15.03 -27.67 -32.03
CA PRO A 357 -14.09 -28.80 -32.07
C PRO A 357 -12.85 -28.65 -32.94
#